data_AF-A0A224Z6L9-F1
#
_entry.id   AF-A0A224Z6L9-F1
#
_cell.length_a   1.000
_cell.length_b   1.000
_cell.length_c   1.000
_cell.angle_alpha   90.00
_cell.angle_beta   90.00
_cell.angle_gamma   90.00
#
_symmetry.space_group_name_H-M   'P 1'
#
loop_
_entity.id
_entity.type
_entity.pdbx_description
1 polymer ?
#
loop_
_entity_poly.entity_id
_entity_poly.type
_entity_poly.pdbx_seq_one_letter_code
_entity_poly.pdbx_strand_id
1 'polypeptide(L)'
;LRAQGGQYQELKEDLLNASQHGHQLLRCVRPPSPAPADRALGAPGSSSATAQRLVNVCAVERLLQQLHSAEHGFDAFWSAHQKRLNECLELRKFEQEFRELQTNMAANARDLADMQAVGDSVSQVDTLLHQMDEFRALAEEDLEKAEQLRQTGRELIMGGHYAVDSIEPKCVELERMCVDFQEKLRQRMDLLHRYRDLQERIDKANKWCSQGVELLATLDIERCSSPEFARSALQELDTFLNSSSEFKLGDPREFHRFFKDFINSDSKPLLQQVLKRVDDVKLMCENKQASLRKLVTRQVRPVQAVAPEPSAVQDSLAYDAEARLYPSKKAAPKVLRSH
;
A
#
# COMPACT_ATOMS: atom_id res chain seq x y z
N LEU A 1 40.03 8.92 -17.98
CA LEU A 1 40.81 9.21 -16.76
C LEU A 1 42.11 8.41 -16.68
N ARG A 2 42.07 7.07 -16.63
CA ARG A 2 43.29 6.24 -16.44
C ARG A 2 44.41 6.49 -17.47
N ALA A 3 44.08 6.51 -18.76
CA ALA A 3 45.07 6.77 -19.81
C ALA A 3 45.73 8.15 -19.70
N GLN A 4 44.93 9.21 -19.47
CA GLN A 4 45.43 10.57 -19.28
C GLN A 4 46.26 10.72 -18.00
N GLY A 5 45.91 9.98 -16.93
CA GLY A 5 46.70 9.96 -15.70
C GLY A 5 48.08 9.34 -15.88
N GLY A 6 48.20 8.31 -16.73
CA GLY A 6 49.50 7.75 -17.13
C GLY A 6 50.35 8.77 -17.88
N GLN A 7 49.77 9.49 -18.85
CA GLN A 7 50.46 10.53 -19.61
C GLN A 7 50.95 11.68 -18.71
N TYR A 8 50.14 12.10 -17.72
CA TYR A 8 50.54 13.10 -16.75
C TYR A 8 51.71 12.63 -15.89
N GLN A 9 51.72 11.36 -15.46
CA GLN A 9 52.81 10.80 -14.67
C GLN A 9 54.11 10.71 -15.48
N GLU A 10 54.04 10.29 -16.75
CA GLU A 10 55.18 10.27 -17.68
C GLU A 10 55.75 11.68 -17.89
N LEU A 11 54.89 12.67 -18.15
CA LEU A 11 55.30 14.08 -18.24
C LEU A 11 55.98 14.55 -16.95
N LYS A 12 55.47 14.16 -15.79
CA LYS A 12 56.05 14.54 -14.49
C LYS A 12 57.44 13.94 -14.30
N GLU A 13 57.64 12.70 -14.70
CA GLU A 13 58.94 12.04 -14.70
C GLU A 13 59.93 12.72 -15.65
N ASP A 14 59.50 13.09 -16.85
CA ASP A 14 60.32 13.83 -17.82
C ASP A 14 60.75 15.20 -17.30
N LEU A 15 59.82 15.96 -16.70
CA LEU A 15 60.12 17.26 -16.09
C LEU A 15 61.11 17.13 -14.93
N LEU A 16 60.94 16.09 -14.10
CA LEU A 16 61.84 15.80 -12.98
C LEU A 16 63.24 15.42 -13.47
N ASN A 17 63.34 14.57 -14.50
CA ASN A 17 64.60 14.20 -15.13
C ASN A 17 65.28 15.43 -15.76
N ALA A 18 64.54 16.26 -16.49
CA ALA A 18 65.06 17.50 -17.07
C ALA A 18 65.58 18.47 -15.99
N SER A 19 64.88 18.55 -14.86
CA SER A 19 65.32 19.35 -13.71
C SER A 19 66.62 18.81 -13.12
N GLN A 20 66.73 17.50 -12.89
CA GLN A 20 67.96 16.88 -12.37
C GLN A 20 69.16 17.12 -13.31
N HIS A 21 68.97 16.93 -14.61
CA HIS A 21 70.00 17.23 -15.60
C HIS A 21 70.41 18.71 -15.60
N GLY A 22 69.44 19.63 -15.53
CA GLY A 22 69.73 21.07 -15.45
C GLY A 22 70.53 21.44 -14.20
N HIS A 23 70.22 20.84 -13.04
CA HIS A 23 70.99 21.03 -11.82
C HIS A 23 72.41 20.44 -11.92
N GLN A 24 72.56 19.28 -12.56
CA GLN A 24 73.88 18.70 -12.82
C GLN A 24 74.71 19.60 -13.75
N LEU A 25 74.11 20.13 -14.81
CA LEU A 25 74.75 21.10 -15.71
C LEU A 25 75.18 22.36 -14.95
N LEU A 26 74.34 22.90 -14.06
CA LEU A 26 74.73 24.03 -13.21
C LEU A 26 75.95 23.71 -12.35
N ARG A 27 76.02 22.52 -11.75
CA ARG A 27 77.19 22.10 -10.95
C ARG A 27 78.47 22.03 -11.79
N CYS A 28 78.37 21.66 -13.06
CA CYS A 28 79.51 21.61 -13.98
C CYS A 28 79.95 22.99 -14.48
N VAL A 29 79.01 23.91 -14.71
CA VAL A 29 79.28 25.24 -15.30
C VAL A 29 79.62 26.29 -14.23
N ARG A 30 79.17 26.11 -12.99
CA ARG A 30 79.47 27.02 -11.87
C ARG A 30 80.96 26.92 -11.49
N PRO A 31 81.66 28.05 -11.31
CA PRO A 31 83.08 28.01 -10.94
C PRO A 31 83.27 27.36 -9.56
N PRO A 32 84.37 26.62 -9.32
CA PRO A 32 84.75 26.25 -7.97
C PRO A 32 84.95 27.55 -7.17
N SER A 33 84.47 27.57 -5.92
CA SER A 33 84.72 28.69 -5.01
C SER A 33 86.23 28.96 -5.01
N PRO A 34 86.70 30.17 -5.37
CA PRO A 34 88.13 30.43 -5.36
C PRO A 34 88.62 30.27 -3.93
N ALA A 35 89.55 29.35 -3.71
CA ALA A 35 90.33 29.35 -2.49
C ALA A 35 91.02 30.72 -2.37
N PRO A 36 91.16 31.30 -1.16
CA PRO A 36 91.69 32.65 -0.99
C PRO A 36 93.10 32.89 -1.56
N ALA A 37 93.82 31.84 -1.97
CA ALA A 37 95.17 31.90 -2.51
C ALA A 37 95.28 32.31 -4.00
N ASP A 38 94.25 32.12 -4.82
CA ASP A 38 94.35 32.34 -6.29
C ASP A 38 94.02 33.77 -6.76
N ARG A 39 93.83 34.72 -5.82
CA ARG A 39 93.48 36.12 -6.12
C ARG A 39 94.63 36.93 -6.74
N ALA A 40 95.86 36.42 -6.79
CA ALA A 40 97.06 37.24 -7.03
C ALA A 40 97.69 37.15 -8.43
N LEU A 41 97.22 36.32 -9.37
CA LEU A 41 97.84 36.21 -10.71
C LEU A 41 96.78 36.28 -11.83
N GLY A 42 96.40 37.50 -12.21
CA GLY A 42 95.50 37.76 -13.32
C GLY A 42 96.16 37.52 -14.68
N ALA A 43 95.83 36.41 -15.34
CA ALA A 43 96.13 36.20 -16.75
C ALA A 43 95.14 37.01 -17.63
N PRO A 44 95.62 37.91 -18.53
CA PRO A 44 94.78 38.87 -19.27
C PRO A 44 93.88 38.27 -20.37
N GLY A 45 93.83 36.93 -20.52
CA GLY A 45 92.95 36.22 -21.46
C GLY A 45 91.72 35.54 -20.85
N SER A 46 91.57 35.54 -19.51
CA SER A 46 90.57 34.72 -18.79
C SER A 46 89.21 35.43 -18.55
N SER A 47 89.17 36.76 -18.61
CA SER A 47 87.98 37.57 -18.25
C SER A 47 86.76 37.32 -19.15
N SER A 48 86.98 37.17 -20.46
CA SER A 48 85.91 36.89 -21.44
C SER A 48 85.29 35.50 -21.24
N ALA A 49 86.12 34.48 -20.98
CA ALA A 49 85.66 33.12 -20.70
C ALA A 49 84.88 33.04 -19.37
N THR A 50 85.30 33.78 -18.34
CA THR A 50 84.58 33.86 -17.06
C THR A 50 83.24 34.60 -17.22
N ALA A 51 83.18 35.69 -17.98
CA ALA A 51 81.92 36.39 -18.27
C ALA A 51 80.93 35.51 -19.04
N GLN A 52 81.38 34.79 -20.07
CA GLN A 52 80.55 33.84 -20.82
C GLN A 52 80.00 32.71 -19.95
N ARG A 53 80.80 32.19 -19.00
CA ARG A 53 80.33 31.17 -18.04
C ARG A 53 79.25 31.71 -17.12
N LEU A 54 79.38 32.93 -16.60
CA LEU A 54 78.35 33.56 -15.76
C LEU A 54 77.04 33.73 -16.53
N VAL A 55 77.10 34.16 -17.79
CA VAL A 55 75.91 34.23 -18.68
C VAL A 55 75.26 32.86 -18.83
N ASN A 56 76.05 31.80 -19.04
CA ASN A 56 75.54 30.43 -19.17
C ASN A 56 74.91 29.93 -17.85
N VAL A 57 75.51 30.23 -16.68
CA VAL A 57 74.93 29.91 -15.37
C VAL A 57 73.57 30.59 -15.22
N CYS A 58 73.48 31.90 -15.45
CA CYS A 58 72.21 32.63 -15.36
C CYS A 58 71.17 32.11 -16.36
N ALA A 59 71.59 31.71 -17.56
CA ALA A 59 70.70 31.13 -18.55
C ALA A 59 70.11 29.78 -18.09
N VAL A 60 70.93 28.89 -17.53
CA VAL A 60 70.47 27.59 -17.02
C VAL A 60 69.62 27.76 -15.75
N GLU A 61 69.98 28.67 -14.84
CA GLU A 61 69.16 29.01 -13.66
C GLU A 61 67.76 29.50 -14.08
N ARG A 62 67.69 30.39 -15.10
CA ARG A 62 66.42 30.85 -15.65
C ARG A 62 65.60 29.71 -16.28
N LEU A 63 66.23 28.82 -17.03
CA LEU A 63 65.55 27.67 -17.64
C LEU A 63 65.00 26.71 -16.58
N LEU A 64 65.75 26.46 -15.50
CA LEU A 64 65.26 25.66 -14.37
C LEU A 64 64.07 26.33 -13.67
N GLN A 65 64.09 27.65 -13.51
CA GLN A 65 62.96 28.38 -12.95
C GLN A 65 61.72 28.30 -13.84
N GLN A 66 61.89 28.40 -15.16
CA GLN A 66 60.80 28.22 -16.13
C GLN A 66 60.25 26.79 -16.11
N LEU A 67 61.12 25.79 -16.01
CA LEU A 67 60.75 24.38 -15.90
C LEU A 67 59.91 24.14 -14.64
N HIS A 68 60.35 24.66 -13.50
CA HIS A 68 59.62 24.56 -12.24
C HIS A 68 58.25 25.27 -12.29
N SER A 69 58.19 26.46 -12.90
CA SER A 69 56.92 27.16 -13.11
C SER A 69 55.98 26.39 -14.05
N ALA A 70 56.52 25.73 -15.08
CA ALA A 70 55.74 24.91 -15.99
C ALA A 70 55.18 23.67 -15.28
N GLU A 71 56.01 22.97 -14.49
CA GLU A 71 55.60 21.84 -13.65
C GLU A 71 54.44 22.22 -12.73
N HIS A 72 54.56 23.32 -11.98
CA HIS A 72 53.49 23.81 -11.13
C HIS A 72 52.21 24.17 -11.89
N GLY A 73 52.34 24.78 -13.07
CA GLY A 73 51.21 25.07 -13.95
C GLY A 73 50.50 23.79 -14.41
N PHE A 74 51.26 22.76 -14.77
CA PHE A 74 50.73 21.45 -15.15
C PHE A 74 50.04 20.75 -13.99
N ASP A 75 50.61 20.77 -12.80
CA ASP A 75 50.00 20.17 -11.59
C ASP A 75 48.64 20.82 -11.28
N ALA A 76 48.57 22.16 -11.31
CA ALA A 76 47.33 22.89 -11.07
C ALA A 76 46.27 22.60 -12.14
N PHE A 77 46.67 22.62 -13.42
CA PHE A 77 45.79 22.26 -14.54
C PHE A 77 45.27 20.82 -14.41
N TRP A 78 46.17 19.86 -14.16
CA TRP A 78 45.83 18.45 -14.06
C TRP A 78 44.87 18.20 -12.89
N SER A 79 45.12 18.79 -11.72
CA SER A 79 44.24 18.69 -10.56
C SER A 79 42.83 19.18 -10.88
N ALA A 80 42.70 20.36 -11.50
CA ALA A 80 41.41 20.91 -11.91
C ALA A 80 40.71 20.06 -12.98
N HIS A 81 41.46 19.59 -13.99
CA HIS A 81 40.95 18.75 -15.07
C HIS A 81 40.48 17.38 -14.55
N GLN A 82 41.27 16.73 -13.70
CA GLN A 82 40.92 15.46 -13.08
C GLN A 82 39.67 15.60 -12.21
N LYS A 83 39.59 16.66 -11.39
CA LYS A 83 38.40 16.97 -10.60
C LYS A 83 37.16 17.11 -11.49
N ARG A 84 37.26 17.93 -12.54
CA ARG A 84 36.16 18.14 -13.49
C ARG A 84 35.69 16.85 -14.15
N LEU A 85 36.61 15.99 -14.57
CA LEU A 85 36.27 14.70 -15.17
C LEU A 85 35.58 13.75 -14.18
N ASN A 86 36.00 13.75 -12.91
CA ASN A 86 35.36 12.95 -11.87
C ASN A 86 33.92 13.43 -11.61
N GLU A 87 33.71 14.74 -11.45
CA GLU A 87 32.37 15.33 -11.30
C GLU A 87 31.48 15.02 -12.52
N CYS A 88 32.03 15.09 -13.74
CA CYS A 88 31.31 14.66 -14.94
C CYS A 88 30.91 13.18 -14.89
N LEU A 89 31.78 12.30 -14.40
CA LEU A 89 31.47 10.88 -14.27
C LEU A 89 30.41 10.61 -13.21
N GLU A 90 30.51 11.28 -12.05
CA GLU A 90 29.51 11.21 -10.97
C GLU A 90 28.13 11.63 -11.47
N LEU A 91 28.04 12.77 -12.17
CA LEU A 91 26.80 13.23 -12.77
C LEU A 91 26.23 12.20 -13.75
N ARG A 92 27.05 11.59 -14.61
CA ARG A 92 26.59 10.59 -15.57
C ARG A 92 26.03 9.34 -14.91
N LYS A 93 26.67 8.87 -13.83
CA LYS A 93 26.18 7.74 -13.04
C LYS A 93 24.84 8.08 -12.37
N PHE A 94 24.78 9.23 -11.70
CA PHE A 94 23.56 9.73 -11.06
C PHE A 94 22.40 9.84 -12.08
N GLU A 95 22.65 10.43 -13.24
CA GLU A 95 21.64 10.57 -14.31
C GLU A 95 21.22 9.23 -14.92
N GLN A 96 22.10 8.23 -14.91
CA GLN A 96 21.78 6.88 -15.38
C GLN A 96 20.89 6.17 -14.36
N GLU A 97 21.31 6.10 -13.10
CA GLU A 97 20.55 5.48 -12.01
C GLU A 97 19.17 6.13 -11.86
N PHE A 98 19.09 7.47 -12.01
CA PHE A 98 17.82 8.19 -12.02
C PHE A 98 16.87 7.72 -13.14
N ARG A 99 17.38 7.55 -14.37
CA ARG A 99 16.56 7.09 -15.51
C ARG A 99 16.09 5.64 -15.36
N GLU A 100 16.94 4.79 -14.81
CA GLU A 100 16.61 3.40 -14.49
C GLU A 100 15.48 3.36 -13.46
N LEU A 101 15.63 4.10 -12.34
CA LEU A 101 14.59 4.18 -11.31
C LEU A 101 13.29 4.81 -11.80
N GLN A 102 13.36 5.86 -12.62
CA GLN A 102 12.15 6.46 -13.20
C GLN A 102 11.37 5.44 -14.04
N THR A 103 12.08 4.59 -14.79
CA THR A 103 11.47 3.52 -15.60
C THR A 103 10.84 2.45 -14.72
N ASN A 104 11.55 1.99 -13.68
CA ASN A 104 11.04 0.99 -12.74
C ASN A 104 9.82 1.49 -11.96
N MET A 105 9.90 2.70 -11.41
CA MET A 105 8.81 3.32 -10.66
C MET A 105 7.57 3.54 -11.54
N ALA A 106 7.76 3.92 -12.82
CA ALA A 106 6.66 4.02 -13.77
C ALA A 106 6.01 2.64 -14.07
N ALA A 107 6.81 1.58 -14.17
CA ALA A 107 6.30 0.22 -14.33
C ALA A 107 5.51 -0.21 -13.08
N ASN A 108 6.07 -0.04 -11.88
CA ASN A 108 5.39 -0.33 -10.62
C ASN A 108 4.06 0.44 -10.50
N ALA A 109 4.05 1.73 -10.87
CA ALA A 109 2.84 2.54 -10.83
C ALA A 109 1.76 2.06 -11.81
N ARG A 110 2.16 1.57 -12.99
CA ARG A 110 1.24 0.97 -13.97
C ARG A 110 0.69 -0.35 -13.46
N ASP A 111 1.56 -1.22 -12.96
CA ASP A 111 1.17 -2.54 -12.48
C ASP A 111 0.20 -2.41 -11.29
N LEU A 112 0.44 -1.46 -10.38
CA LEU A 112 -0.50 -1.10 -9.31
C LEU A 112 -1.85 -0.59 -9.85
N ALA A 113 -1.85 0.18 -10.93
CA ALA A 113 -3.07 0.71 -11.54
C ALA A 113 -3.90 -0.39 -12.24
N ASP A 114 -3.26 -1.45 -12.73
CA ASP A 114 -3.89 -2.61 -13.36
C ASP A 114 -4.50 -3.57 -12.32
N MET A 115 -3.99 -3.55 -11.08
CA MET A 115 -4.51 -4.33 -9.96
C MET A 115 -5.81 -3.76 -9.40
N GLN A 116 -6.93 -3.81 -10.14
CA GLN A 116 -8.23 -3.22 -9.72
C GLN A 116 -9.21 -4.20 -9.05
N ALA A 117 -8.95 -5.50 -9.10
CA ALA A 117 -9.87 -6.54 -8.60
C ALA A 117 -10.09 -6.45 -7.08
N VAL A 118 -11.33 -6.55 -6.60
CA VAL A 118 -11.64 -6.45 -5.16
C VAL A 118 -12.05 -7.77 -4.50
N GLY A 119 -12.37 -8.80 -5.28
CA GLY A 119 -12.80 -10.12 -4.79
C GLY A 119 -14.28 -10.15 -4.35
N ASP A 120 -14.92 -11.30 -4.52
CA ASP A 120 -16.34 -11.53 -4.18
C ASP A 120 -16.57 -12.33 -2.88
N SER A 121 -15.48 -12.78 -2.25
CA SER A 121 -15.48 -13.65 -1.09
C SER A 121 -14.24 -13.39 -0.23
N VAL A 122 -14.30 -13.74 1.07
CA VAL A 122 -13.20 -13.50 2.01
C VAL A 122 -11.89 -14.13 1.51
N SER A 123 -11.94 -15.37 1.02
CA SER A 123 -10.76 -16.08 0.52
C SER A 123 -10.13 -15.42 -0.71
N GLN A 124 -10.94 -14.90 -1.64
CA GLN A 124 -10.42 -14.17 -2.79
C GLN A 124 -9.78 -12.85 -2.38
N VAL A 125 -10.39 -12.10 -1.44
CA VAL A 125 -9.83 -10.84 -0.96
C VAL A 125 -8.53 -11.09 -0.20
N ASP A 126 -8.46 -12.13 0.64
CA ASP A 126 -7.24 -12.53 1.34
C ASP A 126 -6.12 -12.90 0.34
N THR A 127 -6.47 -13.58 -0.76
CA THR A 127 -5.50 -13.88 -1.85
C THR A 127 -4.98 -12.60 -2.51
N LEU A 128 -5.87 -11.64 -2.80
CA LEU A 128 -5.50 -10.35 -3.39
C LEU A 128 -4.62 -9.53 -2.42
N LEU A 129 -4.92 -9.54 -1.12
CA LEU A 129 -4.10 -8.91 -0.09
C LEU A 129 -2.69 -9.50 -0.06
N HIS A 130 -2.56 -10.83 -0.09
CA HIS A 130 -1.26 -11.49 -0.16
C HIS A 130 -0.46 -11.07 -1.41
N GLN A 131 -1.11 -11.04 -2.57
CA GLN A 131 -0.48 -10.56 -3.81
C GLN A 131 -0.05 -9.08 -3.72
N MET A 132 -0.83 -8.24 -3.03
CA MET A 132 -0.45 -6.84 -2.79
C MET A 132 0.75 -6.73 -1.84
N ASP A 133 0.83 -7.56 -0.81
CA ASP A 133 1.97 -7.58 0.11
C ASP A 133 3.25 -8.05 -0.60
N GLU A 134 3.16 -9.07 -1.45
CA GLU A 134 4.28 -9.52 -2.30
C GLU A 134 4.74 -8.41 -3.26
N PHE A 135 3.79 -7.78 -3.95
CA PHE A 135 4.07 -6.65 -4.83
C PHE A 135 4.72 -5.48 -4.09
N ARG A 136 4.19 -5.14 -2.91
CA ARG A 136 4.75 -4.10 -2.05
C ARG A 136 6.20 -4.41 -1.67
N ALA A 137 6.49 -5.64 -1.26
CA ALA A 137 7.85 -6.04 -0.89
C ALA A 137 8.84 -5.91 -2.05
N LEU A 138 8.41 -6.22 -3.28
CA LEU A 138 9.23 -6.01 -4.48
C LEU A 138 9.45 -4.52 -4.78
N ALA A 139 8.40 -3.71 -4.66
CA ALA A 139 8.50 -2.27 -4.91
C ALA A 139 9.32 -1.51 -3.83
N GLU A 140 9.43 -2.06 -2.61
CA GLU A 140 10.23 -1.50 -1.53
C GLU A 140 11.72 -1.39 -1.94
N GLU A 141 12.24 -2.32 -2.74
CA GLU A 141 13.63 -2.28 -3.24
C GLU A 141 13.88 -1.04 -4.12
N ASP A 142 12.96 -0.71 -5.03
CA ASP A 142 13.07 0.48 -5.87
C ASP A 142 12.89 1.77 -5.06
N LEU A 143 12.03 1.76 -4.02
CA LEU A 143 11.84 2.88 -3.10
C LEU A 143 13.12 3.16 -2.29
N GLU A 144 13.76 2.12 -1.76
CA GLU A 144 15.03 2.26 -1.04
C GLU A 144 16.15 2.79 -1.95
N LYS A 145 16.26 2.27 -3.17
CA LYS A 145 17.23 2.76 -4.16
C LYS A 145 16.97 4.23 -4.52
N ALA A 146 15.71 4.63 -4.68
CA ALA A 146 15.34 6.01 -4.95
C ALA A 146 15.74 6.95 -3.80
N GLU A 147 15.56 6.52 -2.55
CA GLU A 147 16.00 7.30 -1.39
C GLU A 147 17.52 7.41 -1.29
N GLN A 148 18.24 6.30 -1.53
CA GLN A 148 19.72 6.30 -1.56
C GLN A 148 20.27 7.21 -2.66
N LEU A 149 19.68 7.16 -3.86
CA LEU A 149 20.08 8.04 -4.96
C LEU A 149 19.76 9.51 -4.64
N ARG A 150 18.60 9.78 -4.03
CA ARG A 150 18.24 11.13 -3.57
C ARG A 150 19.26 11.66 -2.57
N GLN A 151 19.66 10.85 -1.60
CA GLN A 151 20.68 11.19 -0.60
C GLN A 151 22.04 11.45 -1.25
N THR A 152 22.45 10.61 -2.20
CA THR A 152 23.66 10.81 -3.00
C THR A 152 23.62 12.15 -3.73
N GLY A 153 22.49 12.50 -4.34
CA GLY A 153 22.31 13.79 -5.00
C GLY A 153 22.42 14.98 -4.04
N ARG A 154 21.85 14.87 -2.83
CA ARG A 154 21.99 15.89 -1.77
C ARG A 154 23.45 16.07 -1.34
N GLU A 155 24.20 14.99 -1.20
CA GLU A 155 25.62 15.02 -0.86
C GLU A 155 26.45 15.71 -1.95
N LEU A 156 26.17 15.43 -3.23
CA LEU A 156 26.81 16.14 -4.35
C LEU A 156 26.52 17.65 -4.30
N ILE A 157 25.28 18.04 -4.03
CA ILE A 157 24.89 19.46 -3.91
C ILE A 157 25.62 20.13 -2.74
N MET A 158 25.62 19.50 -1.56
CA MET A 158 26.35 20.00 -0.39
C MET A 158 27.87 20.09 -0.62
N GLY A 159 28.41 19.18 -1.43
CA GLY A 159 29.80 19.19 -1.86
C GLY A 159 30.16 20.30 -2.87
N GLY A 160 29.18 21.11 -3.31
CA GLY A 160 29.39 22.18 -4.28
C GLY A 160 29.62 21.66 -5.70
N HIS A 161 29.02 20.52 -6.05
CA HIS A 161 29.13 19.94 -7.39
C HIS A 161 28.65 20.93 -8.46
N TYR A 162 29.36 21.06 -9.58
CA TYR A 162 29.08 22.12 -10.57
C TYR A 162 27.69 22.08 -11.22
N ALA A 163 27.01 20.93 -11.15
CA ALA A 163 25.76 20.65 -11.86
C ALA A 163 24.53 20.65 -10.94
N VAL A 164 24.52 21.47 -9.87
CA VAL A 164 23.40 21.58 -8.92
C VAL A 164 22.06 21.73 -9.65
N ASP A 165 21.98 22.62 -10.63
CA ASP A 165 20.76 22.90 -11.40
C ASP A 165 20.19 21.68 -12.15
N SER A 166 21.01 20.65 -12.40
CA SER A 166 20.56 19.38 -13.01
C SER A 166 20.22 18.32 -11.96
N ILE A 167 20.91 18.31 -10.82
CA ILE A 167 20.79 17.29 -9.76
C ILE A 167 19.57 17.58 -8.89
N GLU A 168 19.42 18.83 -8.43
CA GLU A 168 18.37 19.23 -7.48
C GLU A 168 16.95 18.90 -7.97
N PRO A 169 16.55 19.23 -9.22
CA PRO A 169 15.22 18.88 -9.70
C PRO A 169 14.96 17.37 -9.73
N LYS A 170 15.99 16.55 -10.00
CA LYS A 170 15.87 15.08 -10.02
C LYS A 170 15.69 14.51 -8.61
N CYS A 171 16.36 15.08 -7.60
CA CYS A 171 16.13 14.72 -6.20
C CYS A 171 14.69 15.01 -5.76
N VAL A 172 14.15 16.18 -6.16
CA VAL A 172 12.75 16.55 -5.89
C VAL A 172 11.79 15.60 -6.62
N GLU A 173 12.10 15.24 -7.86
CA GLU A 173 11.27 14.31 -8.63
C GLU A 173 11.26 12.90 -8.03
N LEU A 174 12.41 12.38 -7.58
CA LEU A 174 12.51 11.09 -6.89
C LEU A 174 11.62 11.06 -5.64
N GLU A 175 11.70 12.10 -4.81
CA GLU A 175 10.85 12.22 -3.62
C GLU A 175 9.37 12.20 -3.97
N ARG A 176 8.96 13.03 -4.95
CA ARG A 176 7.57 13.07 -5.41
C ARG A 176 7.10 11.70 -5.90
N MET A 177 7.88 11.03 -6.75
CA MET A 177 7.53 9.72 -7.30
C MET A 177 7.35 8.68 -6.18
N CYS A 178 8.23 8.69 -5.17
CA CYS A 178 8.13 7.77 -4.03
C CYS A 178 6.88 8.03 -3.20
N VAL A 179 6.63 9.30 -2.84
CA VAL A 179 5.46 9.70 -2.05
C VAL A 179 4.16 9.35 -2.77
N ASP A 180 4.04 9.71 -4.05
CA ASP A 180 2.85 9.45 -4.86
C ASP A 180 2.58 7.93 -4.99
N PHE A 181 3.63 7.14 -5.20
CA PHE A 181 3.51 5.68 -5.31
C PHE A 181 3.09 5.04 -3.98
N GLN A 182 3.75 5.41 -2.87
CA GLN A 182 3.42 4.91 -1.54
C GLN A 182 1.99 5.28 -1.13
N GLU A 183 1.53 6.49 -1.46
CA GLU A 183 0.16 6.89 -1.18
C GLU A 183 -0.85 6.02 -1.94
N LYS A 184 -0.64 5.80 -3.25
CA LYS A 184 -1.51 4.94 -4.06
C LYS A 184 -1.52 3.50 -3.55
N LEU A 185 -0.35 2.97 -3.20
CA LEU A 185 -0.22 1.62 -2.67
C LEU A 185 -1.00 1.48 -1.35
N ARG A 186 -0.83 2.43 -0.43
CA ARG A 186 -1.60 2.48 0.82
C ARG A 186 -3.10 2.56 0.56
N GLN A 187 -3.55 3.47 -0.30
CA GLN A 187 -4.96 3.60 -0.66
C GLN A 187 -5.54 2.29 -1.20
N ARG A 188 -4.75 1.55 -1.99
CA ARG A 188 -5.15 0.25 -2.54
C ARG A 188 -5.25 -0.83 -1.48
N MET A 189 -4.28 -0.93 -0.57
CA MET A 189 -4.32 -1.88 0.55
C MET A 189 -5.49 -1.57 1.50
N ASP A 190 -5.67 -0.30 1.87
CA ASP A 190 -6.78 0.16 2.71
C ASP A 190 -8.15 -0.19 2.09
N LEU A 191 -8.25 -0.09 0.76
CA LEU A 191 -9.44 -0.50 0.03
C LEU A 191 -9.71 -2.00 0.16
N LEU A 192 -8.70 -2.84 -0.07
CA LEU A 192 -8.84 -4.30 0.00
C LEU A 192 -9.19 -4.76 1.43
N HIS A 193 -8.54 -4.20 2.46
CA HIS A 193 -8.89 -4.52 3.85
C HIS A 193 -10.35 -4.18 4.18
N ARG A 194 -10.84 -3.03 3.72
CA ARG A 194 -12.25 -2.67 3.93
C ARG A 194 -13.20 -3.58 3.14
N TYR A 195 -12.83 -4.03 1.94
CA TYR A 195 -13.59 -5.04 1.18
C TYR A 195 -13.61 -6.39 1.91
N ARG A 196 -12.48 -6.81 2.49
CA ARG A 196 -12.36 -8.03 3.27
C ARG A 196 -13.31 -8.01 4.47
N ASP A 197 -13.35 -6.88 5.19
CA ASP A 197 -14.28 -6.67 6.30
C ASP A 197 -15.74 -6.72 5.86
N LEU A 198 -16.07 -6.14 4.69
CA LEU A 198 -17.42 -6.21 4.12
C LEU A 198 -17.82 -7.66 3.85
N GLN A 199 -16.93 -8.43 3.19
CA GLN A 199 -17.21 -9.83 2.87
C GLN A 199 -17.37 -10.69 4.14
N GLU A 200 -16.56 -10.45 5.17
CA GLU A 200 -16.72 -11.16 6.44
C GLU A 200 -18.09 -10.87 7.09
N ARG A 201 -18.55 -9.61 7.05
CA ARG A 201 -19.87 -9.24 7.57
C ARG A 201 -21.01 -9.89 6.76
N ILE A 202 -20.87 -9.93 5.43
CA ILE A 202 -21.81 -10.60 4.54
C ILE A 202 -21.88 -12.11 4.86
N ASP A 203 -20.73 -12.77 5.01
CA ASP A 203 -20.66 -14.19 5.36
C ASP A 203 -21.32 -14.47 6.72
N LYS A 204 -21.07 -13.63 7.73
CA LYS A 204 -21.72 -13.76 9.04
C LYS A 204 -23.24 -13.60 8.95
N ALA A 205 -23.73 -12.62 8.19
CA ALA A 205 -25.16 -12.43 7.98
C ALA A 205 -25.80 -13.61 7.22
N ASN A 206 -25.14 -14.13 6.18
CA ASN A 206 -25.62 -15.31 5.45
C ASN A 206 -25.67 -16.57 6.32
N LYS A 207 -24.68 -16.78 7.19
CA LYS A 207 -24.67 -17.86 8.20
C LYS A 207 -25.82 -17.68 9.19
N TRP A 208 -26.00 -16.48 9.72
CA TRP A 208 -27.11 -16.15 10.62
C TRP A 208 -28.47 -16.41 9.97
N CYS A 209 -28.69 -15.98 8.72
CA CYS A 209 -29.93 -16.26 8.00
C CYS A 209 -30.18 -17.76 7.82
N SER A 210 -29.13 -18.53 7.52
CA SER A 210 -29.24 -19.99 7.36
C SER A 210 -29.64 -20.67 8.68
N GLN A 211 -28.98 -20.28 9.78
CA GLN A 211 -29.30 -20.74 11.13
C GLN A 211 -30.73 -20.38 11.56
N GLY A 212 -31.19 -19.18 11.21
CA GLY A 212 -32.56 -18.75 11.52
C GLY A 212 -33.62 -19.57 10.80
N VAL A 213 -33.39 -19.88 9.53
CA VAL A 213 -34.28 -20.77 8.76
C VAL A 213 -34.30 -22.18 9.34
N GLU A 214 -33.13 -22.71 9.71
CA GLU A 214 -33.01 -24.02 10.36
C GLU A 214 -33.73 -24.07 11.71
N LEU A 215 -33.52 -23.07 12.56
CA LEU A 215 -34.22 -22.92 13.84
C LEU A 215 -35.75 -22.83 13.67
N LEU A 216 -36.22 -22.08 12.68
CA LEU A 216 -37.66 -22.00 12.41
C LEU A 216 -38.22 -23.34 11.94
N ALA A 217 -37.48 -24.08 11.12
CA ALA A 217 -37.87 -25.40 10.66
C ALA A 217 -37.93 -26.42 11.82
N THR A 218 -36.97 -26.43 12.73
CA THR A 218 -36.99 -27.31 13.91
C THR A 218 -38.20 -27.01 14.80
N LEU A 219 -38.47 -25.73 15.06
CA LEU A 219 -39.64 -25.28 15.84
C LEU A 219 -40.99 -25.54 15.15
N ASP A 220 -41.02 -25.74 13.84
CA ASP A 220 -42.23 -26.17 13.11
C ASP A 220 -42.45 -27.68 13.19
N ILE A 221 -41.38 -28.48 13.23
CA ILE A 221 -41.43 -29.94 13.41
C ILE A 221 -41.86 -30.28 14.85
N GLU A 222 -41.29 -29.56 15.83
CA GLU A 222 -41.64 -29.71 17.24
C GLU A 222 -43.04 -29.11 17.47
N ARG A 223 -44.07 -29.96 17.42
CA ARG A 223 -45.46 -29.58 17.70
C ARG A 223 -45.48 -28.91 19.08
N CYS A 224 -45.55 -27.58 19.12
CA CYS A 224 -45.49 -26.78 20.35
C CYS A 224 -46.70 -27.10 21.24
N SER A 225 -46.60 -28.20 21.98
CA SER A 225 -47.73 -28.85 22.65
C SER A 225 -47.77 -28.53 24.13
N SER A 226 -46.64 -28.08 24.70
CA SER A 226 -46.52 -27.70 26.11
C SER A 226 -46.15 -26.21 26.27
N PRO A 227 -46.66 -25.56 27.34
CA PRO A 227 -46.36 -24.16 27.62
C PRO A 227 -44.90 -23.95 28.05
N GLU A 228 -44.25 -24.97 28.61
CA GLU A 228 -42.83 -24.94 28.98
C GLU A 228 -41.95 -24.94 27.73
N PHE A 229 -42.27 -25.78 26.75
CA PHE A 229 -41.60 -25.79 25.46
C PHE A 229 -41.76 -24.44 24.75
N ALA A 230 -42.98 -23.88 24.74
CA ALA A 230 -43.22 -22.58 24.13
C ALA A 230 -42.43 -21.44 24.80
N ARG A 231 -42.20 -21.49 26.12
CA ARG A 231 -41.33 -20.53 26.81
C ARG A 231 -39.85 -20.72 26.43
N SER A 232 -39.38 -21.97 26.35
CA SER A 232 -38.01 -22.27 25.92
C SER A 232 -37.74 -21.79 24.49
N ALA A 233 -38.64 -22.10 23.56
CA ALA A 233 -38.54 -21.67 22.16
C ALA A 233 -38.58 -20.14 22.02
N LEU A 234 -39.35 -19.43 22.86
CA LEU A 234 -39.35 -17.97 22.89
C LEU A 234 -37.99 -17.41 23.33
N GLN A 235 -37.40 -17.98 24.38
CA GLN A 235 -36.07 -17.57 24.86
C GLN A 235 -34.99 -17.84 23.81
N GLU A 236 -35.05 -18.98 23.12
CA GLU A 236 -34.13 -19.32 22.04
C GLU A 236 -34.26 -18.34 20.86
N LEU A 237 -35.47 -18.02 20.43
CA LEU A 237 -35.72 -17.02 19.38
C LEU A 237 -35.26 -15.62 19.79
N ASP A 238 -35.50 -15.19 21.04
CA ASP A 238 -35.01 -13.89 21.54
C ASP A 238 -33.48 -13.85 21.52
N THR A 239 -32.82 -14.94 21.95
CA THR A 239 -31.36 -15.06 21.93
C THR A 239 -30.82 -14.98 20.50
N PHE A 240 -31.45 -15.69 19.57
CA PHE A 240 -31.08 -15.68 18.15
C PHE A 240 -31.30 -14.32 17.48
N LEU A 241 -32.41 -13.61 17.77
CA LEU A 241 -32.64 -12.27 17.24
C LEU A 241 -31.61 -11.26 17.75
N ASN A 242 -31.22 -11.36 19.03
CA ASN A 242 -30.20 -10.50 19.63
C ASN A 242 -28.80 -10.68 19.01
N SER A 243 -28.45 -11.89 18.57
CA SER A 243 -27.15 -12.16 17.91
C SER A 243 -27.02 -11.49 16.54
N SER A 244 -28.12 -11.00 15.94
CA SER A 244 -28.06 -10.27 14.66
C SER A 244 -27.25 -8.96 14.71
N SER A 245 -26.98 -8.45 15.91
CA SER A 245 -26.13 -7.27 16.11
C SER A 245 -24.64 -7.54 15.83
N GLU A 246 -24.19 -8.80 15.87
CA GLU A 246 -22.78 -9.17 15.78
C GLU A 246 -22.14 -8.90 14.41
N PHE A 247 -22.91 -9.04 13.33
CA PHE A 247 -22.41 -8.83 11.96
C PHE A 247 -22.46 -7.37 11.49
N LYS A 248 -23.01 -6.45 12.29
CA LYS A 248 -22.89 -4.99 12.09
C LYS A 248 -23.23 -4.51 10.67
N LEU A 249 -24.27 -5.08 10.05
CA LEU A 249 -24.81 -4.64 8.76
C LEU A 249 -26.14 -3.88 8.89
N GLY A 250 -26.84 -4.03 10.02
CA GLY A 250 -28.18 -3.47 10.20
C GLY A 250 -28.24 -1.99 10.59
N ASP A 251 -27.12 -1.35 10.96
CA ASP A 251 -27.07 0.09 11.26
C ASP A 251 -26.66 0.89 10.01
N PRO A 252 -27.58 1.67 9.40
CA PRO A 252 -27.27 2.47 8.23
C PRO A 252 -26.15 3.49 8.47
N ARG A 253 -25.99 4.02 9.69
CA ARG A 253 -24.95 5.00 10.01
C ARG A 253 -23.58 4.35 10.05
N GLU A 254 -23.47 3.22 10.75
CA GLU A 254 -22.22 2.45 10.80
C GLU A 254 -21.84 1.95 9.40
N PHE A 255 -22.82 1.44 8.66
CA PHE A 255 -22.65 0.97 7.30
C PHE A 255 -22.14 2.07 6.36
N HIS A 256 -22.80 3.23 6.36
CA HIS A 256 -22.41 4.34 5.51
C HIS A 256 -21.06 4.92 5.91
N ARG A 257 -20.72 4.93 7.19
CA ARG A 257 -19.41 5.40 7.68
C ARG A 257 -18.26 4.55 7.15
N PHE A 258 -18.44 3.23 7.06
CA PHE A 258 -17.36 2.32 6.66
C PHE A 258 -17.32 2.05 5.17
N PHE A 259 -18.48 1.92 4.51
CA PHE A 259 -18.57 1.30 3.18
C PHE A 259 -18.98 2.25 2.06
N LYS A 260 -19.53 3.43 2.37
CA LYS A 260 -20.13 4.33 1.37
C LYS A 260 -19.16 4.69 0.24
N ASP A 261 -17.91 4.99 0.58
CA ASP A 261 -16.98 5.60 -0.37
C ASP A 261 -16.42 4.60 -1.39
N PHE A 262 -16.65 3.29 -1.20
CA PHE A 262 -16.08 2.27 -2.08
C PHE A 262 -17.06 1.20 -2.56
N ILE A 263 -18.28 1.17 -2.04
CA ILE A 263 -19.32 0.30 -2.60
C ILE A 263 -19.63 0.77 -4.02
N ASN A 264 -19.26 -0.08 -4.97
CA ASN A 264 -19.48 0.08 -6.40
C ASN A 264 -20.86 -0.45 -6.81
N SER A 265 -21.17 -0.37 -8.11
CA SER A 265 -22.39 -0.95 -8.71
C SER A 265 -22.53 -2.45 -8.49
N ASP A 266 -21.42 -3.16 -8.24
CA ASP A 266 -21.37 -4.63 -8.33
C ASP A 266 -21.57 -5.29 -6.97
N SER A 267 -21.04 -4.69 -5.90
CA SER A 267 -21.24 -5.16 -4.51
C SER A 267 -22.59 -4.75 -3.92
N LYS A 268 -23.20 -3.69 -4.45
CA LYS A 268 -24.46 -3.13 -3.96
C LYS A 268 -25.67 -4.08 -4.08
N PRO A 269 -25.90 -4.79 -5.20
CA PRO A 269 -27.01 -5.73 -5.33
C PRO A 269 -26.88 -6.92 -4.36
N LEU A 270 -25.68 -7.48 -4.24
CA LEU A 270 -25.40 -8.58 -3.30
C LEU A 270 -25.74 -8.17 -1.87
N LEU A 271 -25.26 -7.00 -1.45
CA LEU A 271 -25.54 -6.47 -0.13
C LEU A 271 -27.05 -6.24 0.09
N GLN A 272 -27.76 -5.63 -0.87
CA GLN A 272 -29.20 -5.43 -0.77
C GLN A 272 -29.95 -6.76 -0.61
N GLN A 273 -29.52 -7.79 -1.33
CA GLN A 273 -30.08 -9.13 -1.21
C GLN A 273 -29.84 -9.74 0.18
N VAL A 274 -28.64 -9.60 0.73
CA VAL A 274 -28.28 -10.10 2.07
C VAL A 274 -29.08 -9.37 3.15
N LEU A 275 -29.16 -8.03 3.09
CA LEU A 275 -29.94 -7.22 4.03
C LEU A 275 -31.43 -7.60 4.00
N LYS A 276 -32.00 -7.75 2.81
CA LYS A 276 -33.39 -8.20 2.65
C LYS A 276 -33.60 -9.57 3.28
N ARG A 277 -32.68 -10.52 3.07
CA ARG A 277 -32.77 -11.86 3.67
C ARG A 277 -32.71 -11.82 5.19
N VAL A 278 -31.90 -10.93 5.77
CA VAL A 278 -31.85 -10.70 7.22
C VAL A 278 -33.22 -10.20 7.72
N ASP A 279 -33.82 -9.22 7.06
CA ASP A 279 -35.13 -8.67 7.43
C ASP A 279 -36.24 -9.73 7.32
N ASP A 280 -36.22 -10.54 6.26
CA ASP A 280 -37.19 -11.62 6.05
C ASP A 280 -37.11 -12.66 7.19
N VAL A 281 -35.90 -13.11 7.57
CA VAL A 281 -35.70 -14.06 8.67
C VAL A 281 -36.12 -13.46 10.01
N LYS A 282 -35.80 -12.19 10.29
CA LYS A 282 -36.27 -11.49 11.49
C LYS A 282 -37.80 -11.49 11.58
N LEU A 283 -38.47 -11.14 10.49
CA LEU A 283 -39.92 -11.12 10.42
C LEU A 283 -40.53 -12.51 10.64
N MET A 284 -39.92 -13.57 10.09
CA MET A 284 -40.37 -14.95 10.33
C MET A 284 -40.22 -15.34 11.81
N CYS A 285 -39.10 -15.01 12.44
CA CYS A 285 -38.88 -15.23 13.87
C CYS A 285 -39.92 -14.47 14.72
N GLU A 286 -40.15 -13.19 14.45
CA GLU A 286 -41.14 -12.36 15.17
C GLU A 286 -42.57 -12.92 15.05
N ASN A 287 -42.95 -13.37 13.86
CA ASN A 287 -44.24 -14.02 13.62
C ASN A 287 -44.38 -15.35 14.40
N LYS A 288 -43.31 -16.15 14.45
CA LYS A 288 -43.28 -17.38 15.24
C LYS A 288 -43.37 -17.07 16.74
N GLN A 289 -42.64 -16.07 17.23
CA GLN A 289 -42.74 -15.61 18.61
C GLN A 289 -44.17 -15.16 18.96
N ALA A 290 -44.83 -14.38 18.10
CA ALA A 290 -46.21 -13.95 18.32
C ALA A 290 -47.18 -15.14 18.43
N SER A 291 -46.94 -16.21 17.65
CA SER A 291 -47.73 -17.44 17.69
C SER A 291 -47.50 -18.23 18.98
N LEU A 292 -46.24 -18.36 19.42
CA LEU A 292 -45.87 -19.03 20.67
C LEU A 292 -46.42 -18.29 21.90
N ARG A 293 -46.32 -16.96 21.93
CA ARG A 293 -46.87 -16.12 23.03
C ARG A 293 -48.37 -16.36 23.21
N LYS A 294 -49.13 -16.45 22.11
CA LYS A 294 -50.57 -16.79 22.14
C LYS A 294 -50.84 -18.14 22.80
N LEU A 295 -50.01 -19.15 22.50
CA LEU A 295 -50.14 -20.51 23.06
C LEU A 295 -49.90 -20.53 24.57
N VAL A 296 -48.91 -19.80 25.06
CA VAL A 296 -48.62 -19.64 26.50
C VAL A 296 -49.79 -18.95 27.22
N THR A 297 -50.39 -17.91 26.64
CA THR A 297 -51.53 -17.20 27.27
C THR A 297 -52.86 -17.97 27.22
N ARG A 298 -53.08 -18.83 26.21
CA ARG A 298 -54.38 -19.50 26.00
C ARG A 298 -54.69 -20.59 27.05
N GLN A 299 -53.70 -21.15 27.73
CA GLN A 299 -53.90 -22.18 28.76
C GLN A 299 -54.23 -21.63 30.17
N VAL A 300 -54.27 -20.31 30.38
CA VAL A 300 -54.51 -19.71 31.71
C VAL A 300 -56.00 -19.40 31.99
N ARG A 301 -56.95 -19.80 31.13
CA ARG A 301 -58.39 -19.63 31.46
C ARG A 301 -58.79 -20.64 32.54
N PRO A 302 -59.28 -20.21 33.72
CA PRO A 302 -59.77 -21.12 34.75
C PRO A 302 -60.98 -21.87 34.20
N VAL A 303 -60.98 -23.20 34.33
CA VAL A 303 -62.17 -24.01 34.04
C VAL A 303 -63.23 -23.60 35.05
N GLN A 304 -64.26 -22.90 34.60
CA GLN A 304 -65.41 -22.55 35.42
C GLN A 304 -66.16 -23.85 35.73
N ALA A 305 -66.13 -24.29 36.98
CA ALA A 305 -66.81 -25.49 37.43
C ALA A 305 -68.32 -25.33 37.20
N VAL A 306 -68.86 -26.10 36.25
CA VAL A 306 -70.29 -26.19 36.01
C VAL A 306 -70.89 -27.05 37.12
N ALA A 307 -71.81 -26.49 37.91
CA ALA A 307 -72.53 -27.23 38.94
C ALA A 307 -73.44 -28.30 38.29
N PRO A 308 -73.53 -29.52 38.84
CA PRO A 308 -74.45 -30.52 38.34
C PRO A 308 -75.90 -30.15 38.72
N GLU A 309 -76.79 -30.15 37.73
CA GLU A 309 -78.24 -30.04 37.91
C GLU A 309 -78.78 -31.24 38.71
N PRO A 310 -79.74 -31.02 39.64
CA PRO A 310 -80.32 -32.10 40.43
C PRO A 310 -81.30 -32.95 39.60
N SER A 311 -81.13 -34.26 39.71
CA SER A 311 -81.98 -35.29 39.10
C SER A 311 -83.47 -35.11 39.44
N ALA A 312 -84.30 -34.88 38.43
CA ALA A 312 -85.75 -35.00 38.54
C ALA A 312 -86.22 -36.38 38.05
N VAL A 313 -87.07 -36.96 38.88
CA VAL A 313 -87.60 -38.33 38.87
C VAL A 313 -88.55 -38.56 37.69
N GLN A 314 -88.52 -39.79 37.15
CA GLN A 314 -89.47 -40.30 36.16
C GLN A 314 -90.90 -40.33 36.71
N ASP A 315 -91.87 -39.93 35.91
CA ASP A 315 -93.18 -40.59 35.94
C ASP A 315 -93.76 -40.70 34.53
N SER A 316 -94.35 -41.87 34.28
CA SER A 316 -94.86 -42.31 32.98
C SER A 316 -96.33 -41.92 32.83
N LEU A 317 -96.81 -41.71 31.59
CA LEU A 317 -97.99 -42.40 31.03
C LEU A 317 -98.46 -41.83 29.66
N ALA A 318 -98.81 -42.79 28.81
CA ALA A 318 -99.87 -42.78 27.79
C ALA A 318 -99.68 -42.06 26.44
N TYR A 319 -99.49 -42.90 25.41
CA TYR A 319 -100.25 -42.98 24.14
C TYR A 319 -101.17 -41.79 23.79
N ASP A 320 -101.00 -41.22 22.59
CA ASP A 320 -101.94 -41.50 21.50
C ASP A 320 -101.43 -41.07 20.11
N ALA A 321 -102.05 -41.67 19.10
CA ALA A 321 -101.69 -41.68 17.70
C ALA A 321 -102.22 -40.49 16.86
N GLU A 322 -101.84 -40.54 15.58
CA GLU A 322 -102.49 -39.94 14.39
C GLU A 322 -101.96 -38.60 13.81
N ALA A 323 -101.21 -38.77 12.71
CA ALA A 323 -101.61 -38.43 11.34
C ALA A 323 -101.65 -36.96 10.84
N ARG A 324 -101.11 -36.83 9.62
CA ARG A 324 -101.53 -35.96 8.49
C ARG A 324 -101.10 -34.48 8.46
N LEU A 325 -100.26 -34.15 7.47
CA LEU A 325 -100.54 -33.35 6.26
C LEU A 325 -99.38 -32.42 5.85
N TYR A 326 -98.82 -32.71 4.67
CA TYR A 326 -98.16 -31.74 3.78
C TYR A 326 -99.18 -30.73 3.23
N PRO A 327 -98.76 -29.51 2.84
CA PRO A 327 -98.42 -29.23 1.42
C PRO A 327 -97.16 -28.33 1.29
N SER A 328 -96.15 -28.66 0.49
CA SER A 328 -96.01 -28.46 -0.97
C SER A 328 -96.37 -27.06 -1.51
N LYS A 329 -95.35 -26.29 -1.92
CA LYS A 329 -95.14 -25.68 -3.27
C LYS A 329 -93.94 -24.71 -3.22
N LYS A 330 -92.82 -25.05 -3.89
CA LYS A 330 -92.43 -24.65 -5.27
C LYS A 330 -92.16 -23.15 -5.43
N ALA A 331 -90.90 -22.78 -5.68
CA ALA A 331 -90.41 -22.36 -7.02
C ALA A 331 -89.05 -21.62 -6.93
N ALA A 332 -88.02 -22.20 -7.57
CA ALA A 332 -86.90 -21.48 -8.19
C ALA A 332 -87.39 -20.90 -9.56
N PRO A 333 -86.57 -20.31 -10.48
CA PRO A 333 -85.12 -20.09 -10.47
C PRO A 333 -84.65 -18.75 -11.12
N LYS A 334 -83.33 -18.53 -11.18
CA LYS A 334 -82.49 -18.01 -12.31
C LYS A 334 -81.27 -17.28 -11.73
N VAL A 335 -80.06 -17.83 -11.82
CA VAL A 335 -79.15 -17.80 -12.99
C VAL A 335 -78.90 -16.37 -13.50
N LEU A 336 -77.71 -15.84 -13.23
CA LEU A 336 -76.84 -15.30 -14.28
C LEU A 336 -75.40 -15.19 -13.78
N ARG A 337 -74.53 -15.69 -14.65
CA ARG A 337 -73.08 -15.81 -14.59
C ARG A 337 -72.47 -14.62 -15.34
N SER A 338 -71.14 -14.51 -15.27
CA SER A 338 -70.23 -13.75 -16.14
C SER A 338 -69.95 -12.31 -15.70
N HIS A 339 -68.73 -11.80 -15.75
CA HIS A 339 -67.48 -12.27 -16.38
C HIS A 339 -66.27 -11.87 -15.55
#